data_AF-A0AAW7YZF8-F1
#
_entry.id   AF-A0AAW7YZF8-F1
#
_cell.length_a   1.000
_cell.length_b   1.000
_cell.length_c   1.000
_cell.angle_alpha   90.00
_cell.angle_beta   90.00
_cell.angle_gamma   90.00
#
_symmetry.space_group_name_H-M   'P 1'
#
loop_
_entity.id
_entity.type
_entity.pdbx_description
1 polymer ?
#
loop_
_entity_poly.entity_id
_entity_poly.type
_entity_poly.pdbx_seq_one_letter_code
_entity_poly.pdbx_strand_id
1 'polypeptide(L)' 'SGRSVAVSKSIIGQHVFTHESGIHVDGLLKDPQNYQGFSPALLGRNHTVVLGKHSGFSAIESVYQSLGIALTKPQ' A
#
# COMPACT_ATOMS: atom_id res chain seq x y z
N SER A 1 -29.50 3.74 5.70
CA SER A 1 -29.43 2.30 6.03
C SER A 1 -28.63 2.00 7.29
N GLY A 2 -27.69 2.85 7.72
CA GLY A 2 -26.94 2.67 9.00
C GLY A 2 -25.98 1.47 9.02
N ARG A 3 -25.82 0.79 7.88
CA ARG A 3 -24.97 -0.41 7.76
C ARG A 3 -23.53 0.02 7.48
N SER A 4 -22.59 -0.60 8.17
CA SER A 4 -21.17 -0.42 7.90
C SER A 4 -20.79 -1.01 6.54
N VAL A 5 -19.81 -0.38 5.89
CA VAL A 5 -19.21 -0.92 4.67
C VAL A 5 -18.10 -1.89 5.08
N ALA A 6 -18.10 -3.09 4.49
CA ALA A 6 -17.01 -4.03 4.72
C ALA A 6 -15.66 -3.41 4.30
N VAL A 7 -14.62 -3.58 5.11
CA VAL A 7 -13.30 -2.98 4.86
C VAL A 7 -12.69 -3.38 3.52
N SER A 8 -13.05 -4.55 2.99
CA SER A 8 -12.61 -5.09 1.71
C SER A 8 -13.61 -4.90 0.56
N LYS A 9 -14.71 -4.17 0.77
CA LYS A 9 -15.71 -3.92 -0.28
C LYS A 9 -15.04 -3.26 -1.48
N SER A 10 -15.18 -3.83 -2.67
CA SER A 10 -14.57 -3.31 -3.90
C SER A 10 -14.82 -1.80 -4.07
N ILE A 11 -13.81 -1.08 -4.56
CA ILE A 11 -13.81 0.37 -4.83
C ILE A 11 -13.84 1.24 -3.56
N ILE A 12 -14.78 1.00 -2.64
CA ILE A 12 -15.08 1.91 -1.52
C ILE A 12 -14.56 1.44 -0.15
N GLY A 13 -14.15 0.17 -0.03
CA GLY A 13 -13.68 -0.40 1.22
C GLY A 13 -12.40 0.28 1.72
N GLN A 14 -12.23 0.36 3.04
CA GLN A 14 -11.09 1.04 3.65
C GLN A 14 -9.73 0.45 3.23
N HIS A 15 -9.64 -0.85 2.96
CA HIS A 15 -8.37 -1.54 2.68
C HIS A 15 -8.08 -1.79 1.19
N VAL A 16 -8.94 -1.35 0.27
CA VAL A 16 -8.81 -1.74 -1.15
C VAL A 16 -7.57 -1.17 -1.86
N PHE A 17 -6.94 -0.14 -1.30
CA PHE A 17 -5.67 0.44 -1.78
C PHE A 17 -4.54 0.25 -0.77
N THR A 18 -4.67 -0.73 0.12
CA THR A 18 -3.67 -1.06 1.15
C THR A 18 -2.87 -2.28 0.72
N HIS A 19 -1.53 -2.18 0.81
CA HIS A 19 -0.60 -3.19 0.31
C HIS A 19 0.37 -3.61 1.42
N GLU A 20 0.54 -4.92 1.63
CA GLU A 20 1.45 -5.49 2.65
C GLU A 20 2.60 -6.29 2.01
N SER A 21 2.26 -7.13 1.02
CA SER A 21 3.18 -8.09 0.41
C SER A 21 4.38 -7.39 -0.23
N GLY A 22 5.58 -7.86 0.09
CA GLY A 22 6.83 -7.28 -0.42
C GLY A 22 6.88 -7.17 -1.94
N ILE A 23 6.48 -8.22 -2.66
CA ILE A 23 6.47 -8.20 -4.13
C ILE A 23 5.41 -7.24 -4.70
N HIS A 24 4.28 -7.07 -4.00
CA HIS A 24 3.24 -6.15 -4.44
C HIS A 24 3.68 -4.71 -4.25
N VAL A 25 4.24 -4.40 -3.08
CA VAL A 25 4.74 -3.06 -2.77
C VAL A 25 5.91 -2.71 -3.69
N ASP A 26 6.86 -3.63 -3.88
CA ASP A 26 8.00 -3.41 -4.78
C ASP A 26 7.55 -3.16 -6.23
N GLY A 27 6.61 -3.95 -6.75
CA GLY A 27 6.08 -3.73 -8.09
C GLY A 27 5.28 -2.44 -8.22
N LEU A 28 4.50 -2.07 -7.19
CA LEU A 28 3.72 -0.82 -7.15
C LEU A 28 4.63 0.42 -7.13
N LEU A 29 5.75 0.37 -6.38
CA LEU A 29 6.73 1.46 -6.31
C LEU A 29 7.48 1.67 -7.64
N LYS A 30 7.68 0.59 -8.42
CA LYS A 30 8.33 0.63 -9.74
C LYS A 30 7.40 1.12 -10.84
N ASP A 31 6.21 0.52 -10.92
CA ASP A 31 5.13 0.97 -11.81
C ASP A 31 3.78 0.70 -11.14
N PRO A 32 3.03 1.76 -10.78
CA PRO A 32 1.71 1.61 -10.17
C PRO A 32 0.77 0.69 -10.96
N GLN A 33 0.86 0.64 -12.31
CA GLN A 33 -0.04 -0.16 -13.14
C GLN A 33 0.07 -1.67 -12.89
N ASN A 34 1.17 -2.15 -12.31
CA ASN A 34 1.34 -3.57 -11.97
C ASN A 34 0.30 -4.07 -10.96
N TYR A 35 -0.12 -3.20 -10.03
CA TYR A 35 -1.01 -3.56 -8.93
C TYR A 35 -2.17 -2.57 -8.74
N GLN A 36 -2.36 -1.66 -9.70
CA GLN A 36 -3.41 -0.66 -9.70
C GLN A 36 -4.28 -0.82 -10.96
N GLY A 37 -5.49 -1.36 -10.80
CA GLY A 37 -6.46 -1.41 -11.90
C GLY A 37 -6.97 -0.01 -12.33
N PHE A 38 -7.09 0.92 -11.38
CA PHE A 38 -7.41 2.33 -11.65
C PHE A 38 -6.84 3.22 -10.54
N SER A 39 -6.61 4.50 -10.85
CA SER A 39 -5.97 5.43 -9.91
C SER A 39 -6.85 5.68 -8.68
N PRO A 40 -6.35 5.48 -7.45
CA PRO A 40 -7.09 5.81 -6.23
C PRO A 40 -7.38 7.31 -6.12
N ALA A 41 -6.62 8.17 -6.82
CA ALA A 41 -6.85 9.60 -6.86
C ALA A 41 -8.23 9.97 -7.46
N LEU A 42 -8.79 9.12 -8.34
CA LEU A 42 -10.16 9.29 -8.85
C LEU A 42 -11.22 9.24 -7.74
N LEU A 43 -10.88 8.66 -6.59
CA LEU A 43 -11.72 8.57 -5.40
C LEU A 43 -11.23 9.49 -4.27
N GLY A 44 -10.25 10.35 -4.52
CA GLY A 44 -9.61 11.18 -3.49
C GLY A 44 -8.81 10.37 -2.47
N ARG A 45 -8.25 9.22 -2.89
CA ARG A 45 -7.50 8.30 -2.03
C ARG A 45 -6.08 8.10 -2.55
N ASN A 46 -5.22 7.55 -1.69
CA ASN A 46 -3.86 7.17 -2.01
C ASN A 46 -3.63 5.70 -1.66
N HIS A 47 -2.56 5.12 -2.20
CA HIS A 47 -2.06 3.83 -1.73
C HIS A 47 -1.50 3.95 -0.32
N THR A 48 -1.71 2.92 0.49
CA THR A 48 -1.11 2.80 1.83
C THR A 48 -0.29 1.52 1.87
N VAL A 49 0.97 1.62 2.31
CA VAL A 49 1.80 0.45 2.59
C VAL A 49 1.71 0.15 4.09
N VAL A 50 1.47 -1.11 4.43
CA VAL A 50 1.48 -1.59 5.82
C VAL A 50 2.53 -2.67 5.98
N LEU A 51 3.16 -2.73 7.16
CA LEU A 51 4.17 -3.74 7.46
C LEU A 51 3.51 -4.95 8.14
N GLY A 52 3.84 -6.13 7.64
CA GLY A 52 3.43 -7.41 8.19
C GLY A 52 4.46 -8.50 7.90
N LYS A 53 4.09 -9.76 8.15
CA LYS A 53 5.03 -10.89 8.07
C LYS A 53 5.57 -11.15 6.66
N HIS A 54 4.85 -10.67 5.64
CA HIS A 54 5.19 -10.84 4.22
C HIS A 54 5.82 -9.60 3.60
N SER A 55 6.10 -8.57 4.41
CA SER A 55 6.73 -7.36 3.91
C SER A 55 8.17 -7.62 3.50
N GLY A 56 8.52 -7.12 2.32
CA GLY A 56 9.88 -7.11 1.79
C GLY A 56 10.63 -5.83 2.20
N PHE A 57 11.91 -5.78 1.89
CA PHE A 57 12.75 -4.63 2.20
C PHE A 57 12.21 -3.31 1.62
N SER A 58 11.76 -3.30 0.36
CA SER A 58 11.19 -2.10 -0.28
C SER A 58 9.97 -1.54 0.47
N ALA A 59 9.14 -2.41 1.06
CA ALA A 59 8.00 -1.99 1.88
C ALA A 59 8.44 -1.36 3.20
N ILE A 60 9.44 -1.97 3.86
CA ILE A 60 10.04 -1.45 5.08
C ILE A 60 10.67 -0.09 4.81
N GLU A 61 11.50 0.02 3.78
CA GLU A 61 12.15 1.26 3.37
C GLU A 61 11.12 2.38 3.10
N SER A 62 10.06 2.10 2.33
CA SER A 62 9.01 3.07 2.02
C SER A 62 8.29 3.58 3.28
N VAL A 63 7.94 2.69 4.22
CA VAL A 63 7.26 3.08 5.46
C VAL A 63 8.19 3.93 6.33
N TYR A 64 9.46 3.54 6.51
CA TYR A 64 10.41 4.32 7.32
C TYR A 64 10.74 5.68 6.69
N GLN A 65 10.87 5.75 5.35
CA GLN A 65 11.02 7.01 4.63
C GLN A 65 9.81 7.94 4.86
N SER A 66 8.59 7.41 4.87
CA SER A 66 7.38 8.20 5.17
C SER A 66 7.36 8.77 6.60
N LEU A 67 8.12 8.17 7.52
CA LEU A 67 8.32 8.64 8.90
C LEU A 67 9.52 9.59 9.03
N GLY A 68 10.23 9.88 7.94
CA GLY A 68 11.45 10.69 7.94
C GLY A 68 12.69 9.96 8.46
N ILE A 69 12.66 8.62 8.50
CA ILE A 69 13.77 7.80 8.99
C ILE A 69 14.50 7.18 7.79
N ALA A 70 15.77 7.53 7.61
CA ALA A 70 16.62 6.93 6.60
C ALA A 70 17.15 5.58 7.10
N LEU A 71 16.86 4.51 6.35
CA LEU A 71 17.45 3.20 6.60
C LEU A 71 18.72 3.04 5.75
N THR A 72 19.79 2.56 6.38
CA THR A 72 20.93 2.01 5.65
C THR A 72 20.58 0.63 5.11
N LYS A 73 20.98 0.34 3.88
CA LYS A 73 20.81 -1.01 3.32
C LYS A 73 21.49 -2.04 4.23
N PRO A 74 20.88 -3.21 4.46
CA PRO A 74 21.54 -4.32 5.12
C PRO A 74 22.84 -4.62 4.35
N GLN A 75 23.93 -4.85 5.09
CA GLN A 75 25.19 -5.33 4.51
C GLN A 75 25.01 -6.68 3.84
#